data_AF-A0A7X3CLN5-F1
#
_entry.id   AF-A0A7X3CLN5-F1
#
_cell.length_a   1.000
_cell.length_b   1.000
_cell.length_c   1.000
_cell.angle_alpha   90.00
_cell.angle_beta   90.00
_cell.angle_gamma   90.00
#
_symmetry.space_group_name_H-M   'P 1'
#
loop_
_entity.id
_entity.type
_entity.pdbx_description
1 polymer ?
#
loop_
_entity_poly.entity_id
_entity_poly.type
_entity_poly.pdbx_seq_one_letter_code
_entity_poly.pdbx_strand_id
1 'polypeptide(L)' 'MKSYISDNSLRAQGKAWQIRILLNQWQKHSGPACKVKDLIASRQQLNPKVSGRE' A
#
# COMPACT_ATOMS: atom_id res chain seq x y z
N MET A 1 10.30 -8.19 -4.36
CA MET A 1 9.23 -7.22 -4.69
C MET A 1 9.56 -5.93 -3.97
N LYS A 2 9.48 -4.76 -4.61
CA LYS A 2 9.71 -3.47 -3.97
C LYS A 2 8.40 -2.69 -3.95
N SER A 3 8.05 -2.07 -2.83
CA SER A 3 6.89 -1.21 -2.71
C SER A 3 7.30 0.14 -2.14
N TYR A 4 6.88 1.21 -2.79
CA TYR A 4 7.06 2.58 -2.37
C TYR A 4 5.69 3.16 -2.06
N ILE A 5 5.59 3.85 -0.94
CA ILE A 5 4.37 4.56 -0.53
C ILE A 5 4.76 6.02 -0.43
N SER A 6 3.97 6.88 -1.06
CA SER A 6 4.00 8.32 -0.87
C SER A 6 2.68 8.77 -0.25
N ASP A 7 2.56 10.07 0.04
CA ASP A 7 1.40 10.63 0.74
C ASP A 7 0.06 10.25 0.10
N ASN A 8 0.04 10.19 -1.22
CA ASN A 8 -1.18 9.93 -2.01
C ASN A 8 -1.06 8.75 -2.98
N SER A 9 0.03 7.97 -2.95
CA SER A 9 0.21 6.89 -3.92
C SER A 9 0.90 5.66 -3.35
N LEU A 10 0.50 4.50 -3.85
CA LEU A 10 1.19 3.23 -3.64
C LEU A 10 1.80 2.79 -4.99
N ARG A 11 3.12 2.68 -5.05
CA ARG A 11 3.83 2.07 -6.18
C ARG A 11 4.33 0.69 -5.77
N ALA A 12 3.87 -0.34 -6.47
CA ALA A 12 4.37 -1.69 -6.32
C ALA A 12 5.13 -2.10 -7.58
N GLN A 13 6.39 -2.53 -7.44
CA GLN A 13 7.24 -3.00 -8.53
C GLN A 13 7.61 -4.47 -8.31
N GLY A 14 7.26 -5.32 -9.28
CA GLY A 14 7.48 -6.77 -9.23
C GLY A 14 6.72 -7.50 -10.33
N LYS A 15 6.68 -8.84 -10.25
CA LYS A 15 5.88 -9.64 -11.19
C LYS A 15 4.40 -9.32 -11.00
N ALA A 16 3.65 -9.19 -12.10
CA ALA A 16 2.24 -8.80 -12.05
C ALA A 16 1.39 -9.69 -11.13
N TRP A 17 1.64 -11.01 -11.13
CA TRP A 17 0.92 -11.94 -10.27
C TRP A 17 1.20 -11.71 -8.77
N GLN A 18 2.41 -11.29 -8.39
CA GLN A 18 2.75 -10.98 -7.00
C GLN A 18 2.00 -9.74 -6.52
N ILE A 19 1.90 -8.71 -7.38
CA ILE A 19 1.12 -7.49 -7.10
C ILE A 19 -0.35 -7.84 -6.90
N ARG A 20 -0.91 -8.69 -7.77
CA ARG A 20 -2.30 -9.16 -7.65
C ARG A 20 -2.56 -9.90 -6.33
N ILE A 21 -1.67 -10.81 -5.94
CA ILE A 21 -1.81 -11.54 -4.67
C ILE A 21 -1.78 -10.58 -3.48
N LEU A 22 -0.84 -9.63 -3.45
CA LEU A 22 -0.73 -8.65 -2.37
C LEU A 22 -2.00 -7.82 -2.21
N LEU A 23 -2.55 -7.32 -3.32
CA LEU A 23 -3.78 -6.52 -3.30
C LEU A 23 -4.99 -7.35 -2.86
N ASN A 24 -5.10 -8.60 -3.34
CA ASN A 24 -6.18 -9.50 -2.93
C ASN A 24 -6.11 -9.85 -1.44
N GLN A 25 -4.91 -10.10 -0.92
CA GLN A 25 -4.71 -10.39 0.51
C GLN A 25 -5.09 -9.18 1.37
N TRP A 26 -4.66 -7.99 0.97
CA TRP A 26 -5.05 -6.76 1.65
C TRP A 26 -6.57 -6.58 1.66
N GLN A 27 -7.23 -6.68 0.50
CA GLN A 27 -8.67 -6.50 0.40
C GLN A 27 -9.46 -7.53 1.24
N LYS A 28 -9.00 -8.79 1.28
CA LYS A 28 -9.60 -9.82 2.15
C LYS A 28 -9.51 -9.47 3.63
N HIS A 29 -8.40 -8.88 4.07
CA HIS A 29 -8.20 -8.51 5.46
C HIS A 29 -8.96 -7.24 5.85
N SER A 30 -8.97 -6.24 4.97
CA SER A 30 -9.61 -4.94 5.22
C SER A 30 -11.11 -4.92 4.93
N GLY A 31 -11.61 -5.90 4.17
CA GLY A 31 -13.02 -6.00 3.79
C GLY A 31 -13.37 -5.25 2.50
N PRO A 32 -14.52 -5.56 1.89
CA PRO A 32 -14.89 -5.09 0.55
C PRO A 32 -15.17 -3.58 0.48
N ALA A 33 -15.45 -2.92 1.61
CA ALA A 33 -15.73 -1.49 1.68
C ALA A 33 -14.46 -0.62 1.79
N CYS A 34 -13.28 -1.22 2.02
CA CYS A 34 -12.04 -0.48 2.19
C CYS A 34 -11.54 0.10 0.87
N LYS A 35 -11.18 1.37 0.91
CA LYS A 35 -10.65 2.11 -0.24
C LYS A 35 -9.13 2.04 -0.24
N VAL A 36 -8.54 2.26 -1.42
CA VAL A 36 -7.08 2.36 -1.57
C VAL A 36 -6.49 3.49 -0.71
N LYS A 37 -7.27 4.54 -0.41
CA LYS A 37 -6.85 5.61 0.52
C LYS A 37 -6.59 5.07 1.94
N ASP A 38 -7.41 4.13 2.40
CA ASP A 38 -7.24 3.49 3.71
C ASP A 38 -5.97 2.64 3.73
N LEU A 39 -5.66 1.94 2.63
CA LEU A 39 -4.40 1.21 2.47
C LEU A 39 -3.17 2.13 2.59
N ILE A 40 -3.20 3.27 1.89
CA ILE A 40 -2.10 4.23 1.90
C ILE A 40 -1.90 4.79 3.31
N ALA A 41 -3.00 5.18 3.99
CA ALA A 41 -2.97 5.69 5.35
C ALA A 41 -2.45 4.65 6.37
N SER A 42 -2.93 3.40 6.32
CA SER A 42 -2.47 2.34 7.23
C SER A 42 -0.97 2.05 7.07
N ARG A 43 -0.43 2.17 5.86
CA ARG A 43 0.98 1.89 5.60
C ARG A 43 1.91 3.06 5.96
N GLN A 44 1.42 4.30 5.94
CA GLN A 44 2.13 5.47 6.45
C GLN A 44 2.31 5.40 7.98
N GLN A 45 1.27 4.98 8.70
CA GLN A 45 1.33 4.81 10.15
C GLN A 45 2.39 3.79 10.60
N LEU A 46 2.64 2.76 9.78
CA LEU A 46 3.65 1.73 10.04
C LEU A 46 5.08 2.18 9.73
N ASN A 47 5.28 3.30 9.04
CA ASN A 47 6.61 3.79 8.70
C ASN A 47 6.70 5.32 8.83
N PRO A 48 6.76 5.86 10.06
CA PRO A 48 6.81 7.30 10.30
C PRO A 48 8.09 7.99 9.77
N LYS A 49 9.08 7.26 9.25
CA LYS A 49 10.39 7.80 8.86
C LYS A 49 10.51 8.31 7.42
N VAL A 50 9.42 8.35 6.64
CA VAL A 50 9.48 8.76 5.21
C VAL A 50 8.60 10.00 4.91
N SER A 51 7.99 10.60 5.93
CA SER A 51 7.33 11.91 5.80
C SER A 51 8.32 13.01 6.15
N GLY A 52 9.17 13.41 5.21
CA GLY A 52 10.11 14.51 5.43
C GLY A 52 11.24 14.52 4.41
N ARG A 53 10.93 14.88 3.17
CA ARG A 53 11.86 15.52 2.22
C ARG A 53 11.03 16.43 1.32
N GLU A 54 10.77 17.63 1.82
CA GLU A 54 10.66 18.83 0.98
C GLU A 54 12.07 19.28 0.58
#